data_AF-A0A8T0Q9Q1-F1
#
_entry.id   AF-A0A8T0Q9Q1-F1
#
_cell.length_a   1.000
_cell.length_b   1.000
_cell.length_c   1.000
_cell.angle_alpha   90.00
_cell.angle_beta   90.00
_cell.angle_gamma   90.00
#
_symmetry.space_group_name_H-M   'P 1'
#
loop_
_entity.id
_entity.type
_entity.pdbx_description
1 polymer ?
#
loop_
_entity_poly.entity_id
_entity_poly.type
_entity_poly.pdbx_seq_one_letter_code
_entity_poly.pdbx_strand_id
1 'polypeptide(L)'
;MLAFTANGDEGWTPLMNPAGVHNLKFTDATVHNGKVVAVAGSGDIYSWDMEGAAAEPTLLPRVPEIHHVSHDLRRGFYLAASSAGQLQVVCMHGHGDVKDSRSRRIVFKDQWSFFARHVSLHELDAATGAWRRVRDLGGDRALFVGGNYPFYATVPPGGSNDLQADCVYIADLLVCDAAVFDLKLGDDYIYEFERRLSYPAMADSLQMPMWFQPTAYPIA
;
A
#
# COMPACT_ATOMS: atom_id res chain seq x y z
N MET A 1 -15.98 7.97 -0.43
CA MET A 1 -15.94 9.36 0.09
C MET A 1 -14.60 9.55 0.75
N LEU A 2 -13.87 10.60 0.38
CA LEU A 2 -12.62 11.00 1.02
C LEU A 2 -12.83 12.38 1.65
N ALA A 3 -12.15 12.64 2.75
CA ALA A 3 -12.12 13.93 3.40
C ALA A 3 -10.75 14.10 4.08
N PHE A 4 -10.32 15.34 4.27
CA PHE A 4 -9.12 15.65 5.04
C PHE A 4 -9.39 16.80 6.01
N THR A 5 -8.46 17.03 6.92
CA THR A 5 -8.41 18.22 7.77
C THR A 5 -6.95 18.60 7.96
N ALA A 6 -6.66 19.89 8.06
CA ALA A 6 -5.33 20.45 8.24
C ALA A 6 -5.28 21.34 9.49
N ASN A 7 -4.06 21.73 9.88
CA ASN A 7 -3.86 22.57 11.04
C ASN A 7 -4.53 23.95 10.84
N GLY A 8 -5.47 24.29 11.72
CA GLY A 8 -6.24 25.54 11.64
C GLY A 8 -7.62 25.38 10.99
N ASP A 9 -7.96 24.20 10.45
CA ASP A 9 -9.30 23.95 9.93
C ASP A 9 -10.32 23.81 11.07
N GLU A 10 -11.55 24.31 10.86
CA GLU A 10 -12.66 24.18 11.80
C GLU A 10 -13.37 22.82 11.71
N GLY A 11 -13.02 21.99 10.72
CA GLY A 11 -13.65 20.69 10.49
C GLY A 11 -13.02 19.88 9.36
N TRP A 12 -13.72 18.81 8.98
CA TRP A 12 -13.34 17.95 7.85
C TRP A 12 -13.80 18.55 6.53
N THR A 13 -12.88 18.68 5.58
CA THR A 13 -13.17 19.10 4.21
C THR A 13 -13.41 17.87 3.32
N PRO A 14 -14.63 17.68 2.79
CA PRO A 14 -14.92 16.58 1.88
C PRO A 14 -14.29 16.82 0.50
N LEU A 15 -13.80 15.76 -0.13
CA LEU A 15 -13.27 15.78 -1.49
C LEU A 15 -14.32 15.37 -2.51
N MET A 16 -14.39 16.11 -3.62
CA MET A 16 -15.30 15.80 -4.72
C MET A 16 -14.92 14.49 -5.41
N ASN A 17 -15.92 13.67 -5.73
CA ASN A 17 -15.70 12.48 -6.57
C ASN A 17 -15.43 12.92 -8.02
N PRO A 18 -14.62 12.16 -8.79
CA PRO A 18 -14.46 12.36 -10.22
C PRO A 18 -15.81 12.31 -10.96
N ALA A 19 -16.04 13.27 -11.85
CA ALA A 19 -17.26 13.32 -12.66
C ALA A 19 -17.37 12.10 -13.60
N GLY A 20 -18.61 11.62 -13.81
CA GLY A 20 -18.89 10.49 -14.72
C GLY A 20 -18.43 9.12 -14.22
N VAL A 21 -17.82 9.01 -13.03
CA VAL A 21 -17.41 7.72 -12.46
C VAL A 21 -18.43 7.25 -11.41
N HIS A 22 -19.21 6.25 -11.78
CA HIS A 22 -20.16 5.61 -10.86
C HIS A 22 -19.48 4.50 -10.05
N ASN A 23 -19.86 4.34 -8.78
CA ASN A 23 -19.35 3.30 -7.87
C ASN A 23 -17.83 3.32 -7.60
N LEU A 24 -17.24 4.51 -7.52
CA LEU A 24 -15.84 4.66 -7.19
C LEU A 24 -15.55 4.23 -5.74
N LYS A 25 -14.63 3.26 -5.60
CA LYS A 25 -14.12 2.79 -4.31
C LYS A 25 -12.61 3.03 -4.25
N PHE A 26 -12.20 3.92 -3.35
CA PHE A 26 -10.78 4.12 -3.03
C PHE A 26 -10.31 3.02 -2.09
N THR A 27 -9.12 2.51 -2.38
CA THR A 27 -8.52 1.36 -1.69
C THR A 27 -7.41 1.79 -0.73
N ASP A 28 -6.80 2.94 -1.03
CA ASP A 28 -5.83 3.62 -0.18
C ASP A 28 -5.73 5.12 -0.53
N ALA A 29 -5.23 5.92 0.42
CA ALA A 29 -5.05 7.36 0.27
C ALA A 29 -3.87 7.87 1.10
N THR A 30 -3.18 8.91 0.60
CA THR A 30 -2.08 9.58 1.30
C THR A 30 -2.06 11.07 0.99
N VAL A 31 -1.23 11.83 1.72
CA VAL A 31 -0.94 13.23 1.41
C VAL A 31 0.45 13.31 0.79
N HIS A 32 0.56 14.00 -0.34
CA HIS A 32 1.80 14.13 -1.09
C HIS A 32 1.91 15.52 -1.71
N ASN A 33 2.97 16.27 -1.37
CA ASN A 33 3.25 17.61 -1.93
C ASN A 33 2.04 18.56 -1.91
N GLY A 34 1.36 18.66 -0.76
CA GLY A 34 0.19 19.53 -0.59
C GLY A 34 -1.11 19.02 -1.24
N LYS A 35 -1.11 17.78 -1.73
CA LYS A 35 -2.27 17.15 -2.37
C LYS A 35 -2.70 15.91 -1.62
N VAL A 36 -4.01 15.68 -1.55
CA VAL A 36 -4.53 14.35 -1.22
C VAL A 36 -4.43 13.51 -2.48
N VAL A 37 -3.89 12.31 -2.36
CA VAL A 37 -3.78 11.33 -3.45
C VAL A 37 -4.48 10.06 -3.03
N ALA A 38 -5.29 9.47 -3.90
CA ALA A 38 -5.99 8.23 -3.62
C ALA A 38 -6.01 7.30 -4.83
N VAL A 39 -5.90 6.00 -4.56
CA VAL A 39 -5.92 4.94 -5.57
C VAL A 39 -7.22 4.17 -5.52
N ALA A 40 -7.92 4.11 -6.64
CA ALA A 40 -9.17 3.38 -6.81
C ALA A 40 -8.93 1.87 -6.98
N GLY A 41 -9.98 1.07 -6.77
CA GLY A 41 -9.91 -0.38 -7.00
C GLY A 41 -9.64 -0.77 -8.46
N SER A 42 -9.80 0.17 -9.41
CA SER A 42 -9.39 0.00 -10.81
C SER A 42 -7.88 0.12 -11.02
N GLY A 43 -7.17 0.74 -10.08
CA GLY A 43 -5.79 1.19 -10.23
C GLY A 43 -5.63 2.65 -10.65
N ASP A 44 -6.73 3.34 -10.99
CA ASP A 44 -6.67 4.77 -11.32
C ASP A 44 -6.32 5.58 -10.07
N ILE A 45 -5.39 6.52 -10.22
CA ILE A 45 -4.90 7.37 -9.13
C ILE A 45 -5.38 8.79 -9.34
N TYR A 46 -6.05 9.34 -8.35
CA TYR A 46 -6.61 10.68 -8.37
C TYR A 46 -5.90 11.57 -7.36
N SER A 47 -5.79 12.85 -7.67
CA SER A 47 -5.21 13.85 -6.76
C SER A 47 -6.10 15.08 -6.64
N TRP A 48 -6.15 15.64 -5.43
CA TRP A 48 -6.87 16.88 -5.08
C TRP A 48 -5.89 17.85 -4.45
N ASP A 49 -5.95 19.11 -4.88
CA ASP A 49 -5.26 20.18 -4.19
C ASP A 49 -5.94 20.45 -2.85
N MET A 50 -5.16 20.53 -1.76
CA MET A 50 -5.71 20.81 -0.44
C MET A 50 -6.20 22.27 -0.32
N GLU A 51 -5.65 23.21 -1.10
CA GLU A 51 -6.12 24.61 -1.12
C GLU A 51 -7.39 24.78 -1.99
N GLY A 52 -7.68 23.78 -2.84
CA GLY A 52 -8.78 23.78 -3.81
C GLY A 52 -9.67 22.55 -3.72
N ALA A 53 -9.90 22.03 -2.52
CA ALA A 53 -10.56 20.73 -2.28
C ALA A 53 -11.93 20.51 -2.94
N ALA A 54 -12.64 21.61 -3.26
CA ALA A 54 -13.93 21.58 -3.96
C ALA A 54 -13.81 21.39 -5.49
N ALA A 55 -12.59 21.44 -6.05
CA ALA A 55 -12.35 21.20 -7.46
C ALA A 55 -12.43 19.72 -7.82
N GLU A 56 -12.67 19.43 -9.11
CA GLU A 56 -12.59 18.07 -9.61
C GLU A 56 -11.17 17.50 -9.45
N PRO A 57 -11.03 16.21 -9.08
CA PRO A 57 -9.73 15.58 -9.00
C PRO A 57 -9.02 15.53 -10.34
N THR A 58 -7.71 15.67 -10.30
CA THR A 58 -6.83 15.35 -11.43
C THR A 58 -6.56 13.85 -11.45
N LEU A 59 -6.92 13.19 -12.56
CA LEU A 59 -6.49 11.81 -12.84
C LEU A 59 -4.99 11.82 -13.19
N LEU A 60 -4.19 11.10 -12.41
CA LEU A 60 -2.76 10.93 -12.69
C LEU A 60 -2.56 9.95 -13.84
N PRO A 61 -1.39 10.00 -14.52
CA PRO A 61 -1.05 9.05 -15.57
C PRO A 61 -1.22 7.62 -15.09
N ARG A 62 -1.66 6.74 -15.99
CA ARG A 62 -1.89 5.33 -15.67
C ARG A 62 -0.58 4.60 -15.46
N VAL A 63 -0.54 3.72 -14.46
CA VAL A 63 0.60 2.83 -14.24
C VAL A 63 0.51 1.70 -15.29
N PRO A 64 1.47 1.58 -16.23
CA PRO A 64 1.32 0.71 -17.39
C PRO A 64 0.94 -0.75 -17.04
N GLU A 65 1.59 -1.32 -16.03
CA GLU A 65 1.40 -2.72 -15.64
C GLU A 65 0.03 -3.02 -15.01
N ILE A 66 -0.67 -2.03 -14.44
CA ILE A 66 -1.94 -2.26 -13.73
C ILE A 66 -3.12 -2.50 -14.69
N HIS A 67 -3.03 -1.97 -15.91
CA HIS A 67 -4.15 -1.94 -16.86
C HIS A 67 -4.06 -2.99 -17.98
N HIS A 68 -2.99 -3.79 -18.04
CA HIS A 68 -2.82 -4.88 -19.03
C HIS A 68 -3.14 -6.27 -18.46
N VAL A 69 -3.72 -6.33 -17.26
CA VAL A 69 -3.94 -7.59 -16.54
C VAL A 69 -5.33 -8.15 -16.83
N SER A 70 -5.44 -9.49 -16.92
CA SER A 70 -6.70 -10.22 -17.10
C SER A 70 -7.77 -9.78 -16.09
N HIS A 71 -9.03 -9.73 -16.54
CA HIS A 71 -10.19 -9.40 -15.70
C HIS A 71 -10.38 -10.35 -14.51
N ASP A 72 -9.86 -11.58 -14.57
CA ASP A 72 -9.96 -12.58 -13.51
C ASP A 72 -8.97 -12.35 -12.36
N LEU A 73 -8.06 -11.39 -12.53
CA LEU A 73 -6.97 -11.16 -11.60
C LEU A 73 -7.36 -10.07 -10.57
N ARG A 74 -7.37 -10.47 -9.29
CA ARG A 74 -7.66 -9.59 -8.16
C ARG A 74 -6.46 -8.69 -7.88
N ARG A 75 -6.74 -7.46 -7.42
CA ARG A 75 -5.74 -6.40 -7.26
C ARG A 75 -5.87 -5.69 -5.92
N GLY A 76 -4.74 -5.32 -5.34
CA GLY A 76 -4.66 -4.47 -4.15
C GLY A 76 -3.59 -3.40 -4.32
N PHE A 77 -3.82 -2.22 -3.74
CA PHE A 77 -2.91 -1.08 -3.89
C PHE A 77 -2.59 -0.46 -2.52
N TYR A 78 -1.35 0.00 -2.39
CA TYR A 78 -0.92 0.88 -1.30
C TYR A 78 -0.16 2.06 -1.89
N LEU A 79 -0.41 3.25 -1.39
CA LEU A 79 0.36 4.45 -1.71
C LEU A 79 1.46 4.63 -0.67
N ALA A 80 2.60 5.15 -1.11
CA ALA A 80 3.71 5.52 -0.25
C ALA A 80 4.41 6.77 -0.80
N ALA A 81 5.27 7.38 0.02
CA ALA A 81 6.24 8.36 -0.46
C ALA A 81 7.63 7.74 -0.33
N SER A 82 8.41 7.79 -1.41
CA SER A 82 9.80 7.38 -1.37
C SER A 82 10.59 8.24 -0.41
N SER A 83 11.74 7.75 0.01
CA SER A 83 12.67 8.53 0.83
C SER A 83 13.16 9.84 0.18
N ALA A 84 13.07 9.95 -1.15
CA ALA A 84 13.34 11.17 -1.91
C ALA A 84 12.08 12.04 -2.11
N GLY A 85 10.97 11.68 -1.46
CA GLY A 85 9.71 12.40 -1.53
C GLY A 85 9.00 12.24 -2.87
N GLN A 86 9.17 11.13 -3.59
CA GLN A 86 8.40 10.82 -4.79
C GLN A 86 7.18 9.95 -4.46
N LEU A 87 6.06 10.13 -5.15
CA LEU A 87 4.89 9.29 -4.97
C LEU A 87 5.17 7.88 -5.47
N GLN A 88 4.82 6.89 -4.67
CA GLN A 88 4.95 5.48 -5.01
C GLN A 88 3.63 4.74 -4.85
N VAL A 89 3.47 3.67 -5.63
CA VAL A 89 2.35 2.74 -5.52
C VAL A 89 2.87 1.31 -5.51
N VAL A 90 2.49 0.57 -4.47
CA VAL A 90 2.63 -0.89 -4.39
C VAL A 90 1.38 -1.50 -5.01
N CYS A 91 1.56 -2.34 -6.02
CA CYS A 91 0.54 -3.06 -6.73
C CYS A 91 0.65 -4.55 -6.43
N MET A 92 -0.40 -5.12 -5.85
CA MET A 92 -0.51 -6.55 -5.61
C MET A 92 -1.48 -7.17 -6.59
N HIS A 93 -1.14 -8.37 -7.05
CA HIS A 93 -1.85 -9.12 -8.06
C HIS A 93 -2.00 -10.57 -7.60
N GLY A 94 -3.17 -11.16 -7.79
CA GLY A 94 -3.43 -12.53 -7.39
C GLY A 94 -4.79 -13.06 -7.83
N HIS A 95 -5.18 -14.22 -7.33
CA HIS A 95 -6.37 -14.93 -7.82
C HIS A 95 -7.27 -15.46 -6.71
N GLY A 96 -8.49 -15.80 -7.11
CA GLY A 96 -9.47 -16.45 -6.26
C GLY A 96 -10.12 -15.49 -5.27
N ASP A 97 -11.21 -15.97 -4.69
CA ASP A 97 -11.90 -15.32 -3.58
C ASP A 97 -11.65 -16.14 -2.33
N VAL A 98 -10.83 -15.61 -1.43
CA VAL A 98 -10.54 -16.20 -0.15
C VAL A 98 -11.66 -15.81 0.80
N LYS A 99 -12.46 -16.79 1.23
CA LYS A 99 -13.36 -16.59 2.36
C LYS A 99 -12.54 -16.69 3.65
N ASP A 100 -12.60 -15.67 4.50
CA ASP A 100 -11.96 -15.76 5.81
C ASP A 100 -12.71 -16.78 6.67
N SER A 101 -12.08 -17.92 6.90
CA SER A 101 -12.58 -18.93 7.84
C SER A 101 -12.00 -18.74 9.24
N ARG A 102 -11.13 -17.74 9.45
CA ARG A 102 -10.44 -17.54 10.73
C ARG A 102 -11.30 -16.69 11.66
N SER A 103 -11.58 -17.22 12.84
CA SER A 103 -12.38 -16.53 13.88
C SER A 103 -11.61 -15.41 14.63
N ARG A 104 -10.33 -15.19 14.31
CA ARG A 104 -9.41 -14.36 15.10
C ARG A 104 -8.84 -13.15 14.35
N ARG A 105 -9.32 -12.83 13.15
CA ARG A 105 -8.83 -11.67 12.38
C ARG A 105 -9.95 -10.72 12.01
N ILE A 106 -9.66 -9.42 12.05
CA ILE A 106 -10.50 -8.41 11.42
C ILE A 106 -9.74 -7.87 10.22
N VAL A 107 -10.24 -8.16 9.02
CA VAL A 107 -9.79 -7.52 7.78
C VAL A 107 -10.99 -6.75 7.25
N PHE A 108 -10.96 -5.42 7.36
CA PHE A 108 -12.06 -4.55 6.92
C PHE A 108 -12.08 -4.29 5.41
N LYS A 109 -11.02 -4.71 4.70
CA LYS A 109 -10.83 -4.42 3.29
C LYS A 109 -11.03 -5.70 2.48
N ASP A 110 -12.28 -5.93 2.03
CA ASP A 110 -12.67 -7.04 1.14
C ASP A 110 -11.79 -7.14 -0.12
N GLN A 111 -11.16 -6.03 -0.52
CA GLN A 111 -10.24 -5.98 -1.67
C GLN A 111 -9.01 -6.88 -1.52
N TRP A 112 -8.73 -7.43 -0.33
CA TRP A 112 -7.61 -8.36 -0.10
C TRP A 112 -8.06 -9.80 0.15
N SER A 113 -9.31 -10.12 -0.17
CA SER A 113 -9.86 -11.48 -0.14
C SER A 113 -9.37 -12.32 -1.33
N PHE A 114 -8.07 -12.34 -1.60
CA PHE A 114 -7.50 -13.10 -2.70
C PHE A 114 -6.11 -13.64 -2.34
N PHE A 115 -5.68 -14.68 -3.04
CA PHE A 115 -4.32 -15.20 -2.93
C PHE A 115 -3.38 -14.29 -3.72
N ALA A 116 -2.73 -13.35 -3.05
CA ALA A 116 -1.67 -12.56 -3.66
C ALA A 116 -0.56 -13.49 -4.18
N ARG A 117 0.02 -13.14 -5.33
CA ARG A 117 1.05 -13.94 -6.03
C ARG A 117 2.19 -13.09 -6.56
N HIS A 118 1.87 -11.91 -7.06
CA HIS A 118 2.82 -11.00 -7.66
C HIS A 118 2.68 -9.61 -7.04
N VAL A 119 3.81 -8.98 -6.70
CA VAL A 119 3.86 -7.63 -6.15
C VAL A 119 4.87 -6.79 -6.88
N SER A 120 4.53 -5.51 -6.94
CA SER A 120 5.04 -4.61 -7.93
C SER A 120 5.12 -3.22 -7.31
N LEU A 121 6.27 -2.56 -7.37
CA LEU A 121 6.46 -1.17 -6.90
C LEU A 121 6.71 -0.25 -8.10
N HIS A 122 5.99 0.87 -8.12
CA HIS A 122 6.13 1.91 -9.12
C HIS A 122 6.29 3.27 -8.45
N GLU A 123 7.09 4.13 -9.06
CA GLU A 123 7.33 5.50 -8.61
C GLU A 123 6.97 6.48 -9.72
N LEU A 124 6.30 7.58 -9.36
CA LEU A 124 5.98 8.65 -10.28
C LEU A 124 7.20 9.53 -10.46
N ASP A 125 7.74 9.58 -11.68
CA ASP A 125 8.84 10.44 -12.03
C ASP A 125 8.36 11.88 -12.21
N ALA A 126 8.81 12.78 -11.34
CA ALA A 126 8.38 14.18 -11.35
C ALA A 126 8.77 14.95 -12.63
N ALA A 127 9.85 14.54 -13.33
CA ALA A 127 10.34 15.25 -14.51
C ALA A 127 9.53 14.90 -15.76
N THR A 128 9.15 13.64 -15.88
CA THR A 128 8.45 13.10 -17.05
C THR A 128 6.95 12.94 -16.84
N GLY A 129 6.50 12.92 -15.59
CA GLY A 129 5.13 12.56 -15.22
C GLY A 129 4.81 11.08 -15.48
N ALA A 130 5.80 10.24 -15.79
CA ALA A 130 5.59 8.84 -16.08
C ALA A 130 5.84 7.96 -14.84
N TRP A 131 5.16 6.83 -14.77
CA TRP A 131 5.46 5.80 -13.77
C TRP A 131 6.64 4.96 -14.21
N ARG A 132 7.58 4.74 -13.30
CA ARG A 132 8.72 3.83 -13.49
C ARG A 132 8.69 2.69 -12.48
N ARG A 133 9.11 1.52 -12.94
CA ARG A 133 9.31 0.33 -12.13
C ARG A 133 10.45 0.53 -11.13
N VAL A 134 10.23 0.24 -9.86
CA VAL A 134 11.28 0.25 -8.82
C VAL A 134 11.69 -1.18 -8.50
N ARG A 135 13.00 -1.48 -8.61
CA ARG A 135 13.57 -2.82 -8.38
C ARG A 135 14.52 -2.89 -7.17
N ASP A 136 14.86 -1.74 -6.61
CA ASP A 136 15.64 -1.60 -5.40
C ASP A 136 15.22 -0.32 -4.64
N LEU A 137 15.44 -0.30 -3.33
CA LEU A 137 15.14 0.80 -2.43
C LEU A 137 16.44 1.50 -1.97
N GLY A 138 17.53 1.35 -2.72
CA GLY A 138 18.85 1.88 -2.37
C GLY A 138 19.74 0.93 -1.58
N GLY A 139 19.37 -0.34 -1.41
CA GLY A 139 20.24 -1.38 -0.85
C GLY A 139 20.32 -1.43 0.68
N ASP A 140 19.72 -0.47 1.37
CA ASP A 140 19.74 -0.34 2.83
C ASP A 140 18.36 -0.11 3.45
N ARG A 141 17.29 -0.30 2.68
CA ARG A 141 15.93 0.09 3.07
C ARG A 141 14.91 -0.99 2.80
N ALA A 142 13.90 -1.03 3.64
CA ALA A 142 12.68 -1.80 3.46
C ALA A 142 11.45 -0.89 3.59
N LEU A 143 10.44 -1.12 2.76
CA LEU A 143 9.18 -0.38 2.77
C LEU A 143 8.11 -1.21 3.51
N PHE A 144 7.45 -0.61 4.49
CA PHE A 144 6.36 -1.22 5.25
C PHE A 144 5.04 -0.56 4.86
N VAL A 145 4.07 -1.38 4.44
CA VAL A 145 2.71 -0.95 4.06
C VAL A 145 1.66 -1.82 4.73
N GLY A 146 0.45 -1.31 4.89
CA GLY A 146 -0.66 -2.02 5.51
C GLY A 146 -1.80 -1.07 5.86
N GLY A 147 -2.54 -1.39 6.93
CA GLY A 147 -3.65 -0.58 7.40
C GLY A 147 -3.20 0.70 8.12
N ASN A 148 -1.90 0.83 8.34
CA ASN A 148 -1.21 1.97 8.92
C ASN A 148 -0.56 2.86 7.84
N TYR A 149 -0.12 4.05 8.24
CA TYR A 149 0.65 4.93 7.36
C TYR A 149 1.96 4.24 6.92
N PRO A 150 2.29 4.27 5.62
CA PRO A 150 3.48 3.61 5.08
C PRO A 150 4.76 4.27 5.61
N PHE A 151 5.81 3.48 5.83
CA PHE A 151 7.10 4.01 6.27
C PHE A 151 8.27 3.17 5.77
N TYR A 152 9.44 3.80 5.74
CA TYR A 152 10.71 3.13 5.44
C TYR A 152 11.46 2.81 6.73
N ALA A 153 12.11 1.64 6.77
CA ALA A 153 13.06 1.28 7.80
C ALA A 153 14.45 1.05 7.19
N THR A 154 15.50 1.46 7.90
CA THR A 154 16.88 1.14 7.56
C THR A 154 17.17 -0.31 7.92
N VAL A 155 17.79 -1.03 7.00
CA VAL A 155 18.21 -2.41 7.15
C VAL A 155 19.71 -2.44 7.41
N PRO A 156 20.19 -3.07 8.50
CA PRO A 156 21.62 -3.23 8.76
C PRO A 156 22.34 -3.96 7.62
N PRO A 157 23.65 -3.71 7.41
CA PRO A 157 24.43 -4.46 6.42
C PRO A 157 24.29 -5.97 6.61
N GLY A 158 23.99 -6.70 5.53
CA GLY A 158 23.74 -8.15 5.56
C GLY A 158 22.33 -8.55 6.00
N GLY A 159 21.51 -7.60 6.47
CA GLY A 159 20.13 -7.84 6.90
C GLY A 159 20.01 -8.86 8.03
N SER A 160 18.81 -9.41 8.17
CA SER A 160 18.51 -10.57 9.01
C SER A 160 17.54 -11.49 8.28
N ASN A 161 17.21 -12.64 8.87
CA ASN A 161 16.21 -13.56 8.31
C ASN A 161 14.81 -12.91 8.20
N ASP A 162 14.55 -11.87 8.99
CA ASP A 162 13.24 -11.22 9.09
C ASP A 162 13.20 -9.81 8.52
N LEU A 163 14.36 -9.16 8.37
CA LEU A 163 14.51 -7.81 7.82
C LEU A 163 15.57 -7.79 6.72
N GLN A 164 15.14 -7.64 5.47
CA GLN A 164 16.00 -7.60 4.30
C GLN A 164 15.83 -6.28 3.54
N ALA A 165 16.92 -5.80 2.95
CA ALA A 165 16.91 -4.59 2.14
C ALA A 165 16.26 -4.86 0.78
N ASP A 166 15.73 -3.81 0.18
CA ASP A 166 15.02 -3.83 -1.10
C ASP A 166 13.73 -4.68 -1.07
N CYS A 167 13.16 -4.84 0.13
CA CYS A 167 11.93 -5.60 0.34
C CYS A 167 10.74 -4.70 0.71
N VAL A 168 9.54 -5.13 0.30
CA VAL A 168 8.25 -4.57 0.73
C VAL A 168 7.60 -5.53 1.74
N TYR A 169 7.12 -5.00 2.86
CA TYR A 169 6.49 -5.71 3.96
C TYR A 169 5.01 -5.32 4.10
N ILE A 170 4.11 -6.31 4.16
CA ILE A 170 2.64 -6.08 4.16
C ILE A 170 1.97 -6.81 5.32
N ALA A 171 1.13 -6.16 6.12
CA ALA A 171 0.57 -6.72 7.38
C ALA A 171 -0.93 -7.10 7.36
N ASP A 172 -1.70 -6.73 6.35
CA ASP A 172 -3.17 -6.77 6.42
C ASP A 172 -3.83 -7.73 5.39
N LEU A 173 -3.07 -8.73 4.94
CA LEU A 173 -3.53 -9.74 3.98
C LEU A 173 -4.43 -10.82 4.59
N LEU A 174 -5.44 -11.30 3.84
CA LEU A 174 -6.34 -12.34 4.35
C LEU A 174 -5.71 -13.73 4.50
N VAL A 175 -4.50 -13.98 3.99
CA VAL A 175 -3.90 -15.32 4.00
C VAL A 175 -2.72 -15.46 4.96
N CYS A 176 -2.09 -14.36 5.37
CA CYS A 176 -0.92 -14.33 6.25
C CYS A 176 -0.88 -13.07 7.12
N ASP A 177 -0.17 -13.13 8.25
CA ASP A 177 -0.06 -11.98 9.16
C ASP A 177 0.94 -10.95 8.65
N ALA A 178 1.98 -11.41 7.99
CA ALA A 178 2.93 -10.59 7.27
C ALA A 178 3.27 -11.25 5.93
N ALA A 179 3.58 -10.43 4.93
CA ALA A 179 4.19 -10.86 3.68
C ALA A 179 5.43 -10.02 3.40
N VAL A 180 6.42 -10.64 2.76
CA VAL A 180 7.69 -10.00 2.38
C VAL A 180 7.92 -10.24 0.90
N PHE A 181 8.31 -9.18 0.21
CA PHE A 181 8.53 -9.17 -1.23
C PHE A 181 9.87 -8.58 -1.56
N ASP A 182 10.76 -9.36 -2.18
CA ASP A 182 12.05 -8.88 -2.63
C ASP A 182 11.92 -8.31 -4.05
N LEU A 183 12.09 -7.00 -4.19
CA LEU A 183 11.93 -6.31 -5.47
C LEU A 183 12.89 -6.81 -6.56
N LYS A 184 13.94 -7.57 -6.18
CA LYS A 184 14.93 -8.15 -7.09
C LYS A 184 14.50 -9.46 -7.72
N LEU A 185 13.52 -10.18 -7.16
CA LEU A 185 13.16 -11.53 -7.63
C LEU A 185 12.45 -11.54 -9.00
N GLY A 186 12.18 -10.38 -9.59
CA GLY A 186 11.66 -10.25 -10.95
C GLY A 186 10.18 -10.62 -11.07
N ASP A 187 9.59 -10.31 -12.22
CA ASP A 187 8.14 -10.30 -12.40
C ASP A 187 7.54 -11.72 -12.54
N ASP A 188 8.36 -12.71 -12.93
CA ASP A 188 7.96 -14.13 -13.05
C ASP A 188 7.99 -14.88 -11.71
N TYR A 189 8.49 -14.24 -10.64
CA TYR A 189 8.57 -14.89 -9.34
C TYR A 189 7.21 -14.92 -8.65
N ILE A 190 6.77 -16.13 -8.33
CA ILE A 190 5.54 -16.36 -7.59
C ILE A 190 5.89 -16.47 -6.11
N TYR A 191 5.40 -15.51 -5.33
CA TYR A 191 5.62 -15.49 -3.88
C TYR A 191 4.77 -16.53 -3.16
N GLU A 192 5.37 -17.19 -2.17
CA GLU A 192 4.68 -17.99 -1.17
C GLU A 192 4.46 -17.16 0.10
N PHE A 193 3.19 -16.91 0.39
CA PHE A 193 2.74 -15.97 1.42
C PHE A 193 2.45 -16.69 2.74
N GLU A 194 3.47 -17.20 3.42
CA GLU A 194 3.28 -17.98 4.64
C GLU A 194 4.07 -17.48 5.86
N ARG A 195 4.27 -16.16 6.02
CA ARG A 195 4.79 -15.64 7.28
C ARG A 195 3.67 -15.41 8.30
N ARG A 196 3.52 -16.38 9.21
CA ARG A 196 2.68 -16.24 10.41
C ARG A 196 3.50 -15.55 11.51
N LEU A 197 2.92 -14.54 12.13
CA LEU A 197 3.52 -13.93 13.30
C LEU A 197 3.27 -14.84 14.50
N SER A 198 4.27 -15.01 15.37
CA SER A 198 4.10 -15.74 16.61
C SER A 198 3.34 -14.86 17.61
N TYR A 199 2.13 -15.28 17.99
CA TYR A 199 1.33 -14.59 19.01
C TYR A 199 1.48 -15.32 20.35
N PRO A 200 2.38 -14.87 21.24
CA PRO A 200 2.46 -15.42 22.58
C PRO A 200 1.15 -15.09 23.32
N ALA A 201 0.36 -16.12 23.63
CA ALA A 201 -0.72 -16.09 24.62
C ALA A 201 -2.04 -15.35 24.29
N MET A 202 -2.64 -15.53 23.11
CA MET A 202 -4.00 -15.00 22.85
C MET A 202 -4.96 -16.11 22.37
N ALA A 203 -5.81 -16.58 23.28
CA ALA A 203 -6.78 -17.63 22.99
C ALA A 203 -7.93 -17.14 22.09
N ASP A 204 -8.36 -15.86 22.16
CA ASP A 204 -9.66 -15.46 21.59
C ASP A 204 -9.78 -14.01 21.06
N SER A 205 -8.69 -13.25 20.87
CA SER A 205 -8.83 -11.87 20.36
C SER A 205 -8.78 -11.78 18.83
N LEU A 206 -9.79 -11.14 18.25
CA LEU A 206 -9.78 -10.59 16.90
C LEU A 206 -8.68 -9.52 16.75
N GLN A 207 -7.70 -9.71 15.86
CA GLN A 207 -6.61 -8.76 15.64
C GLN A 207 -6.49 -8.32 14.18
N MET A 208 -6.01 -7.10 13.97
CA MET A 208 -5.56 -6.58 12.67
C MET A 208 -4.05 -6.34 12.78
N PRO A 209 -3.21 -7.11 12.08
CA PRO A 209 -1.78 -6.86 12.11
C PRO A 209 -1.50 -5.51 11.43
N MET A 210 -0.64 -4.73 12.07
CA MET A 210 -0.23 -3.39 11.62
C MET A 210 1.26 -3.24 11.87
N TRP A 211 1.93 -2.50 11.00
CA TRP A 211 3.29 -2.08 11.24
C TRP A 211 3.31 -0.79 12.05
N PHE A 212 4.34 -0.62 12.85
CA PHE A 212 4.67 0.67 13.45
C PHE A 212 6.15 0.92 13.26
N GLN A 213 6.51 2.17 12.99
CA GLN A 213 7.91 2.57 12.99
C GLN A 213 8.34 2.71 14.46
N PRO A 214 9.31 1.92 14.94
CA PRO A 214 9.81 2.11 16.29
C PRO A 214 10.43 3.51 16.39
N THR A 215 9.85 4.38 17.20
CA THR A 215 10.57 5.55 17.69
C THR A 215 11.56 5.05 18.73
N ALA A 216 12.79 5.56 18.73
CA ALA A 216 13.86 5.07 19.59
C ALA A 216 13.44 5.09 21.07
N TYR A 217 12.95 3.95 21.55
CA TYR A 217 12.94 3.60 22.95
C TYR A 217 14.17 2.70 23.13
N PRO A 218 15.21 3.13 23.86
CA PRO A 218 16.26 2.21 24.25
C PRO A 218 15.60 1.08 25.05
N ILE A 219 15.69 -0.14 24.53
CA ILE A 219 15.37 -1.33 25.29
C ILE A 219 16.45 -1.40 26.38
N ALA A 220 16.03 -1.19 27.62
CA ALA A 220 16.89 -1.34 28.80
C ALA A 220 17.23 -2.81 29.06
#